data_AF-A0A0B1SPM1-F1
#
_entry.id   AF-A0A0B1SPM1-F1
#
_cell.length_a   1.000
_cell.length_b   1.000
_cell.length_c   1.000
_cell.angle_alpha   90.00
_cell.angle_beta   90.00
_cell.angle_gamma   90.00
#
_symmetry.space_group_name_H-M   'P 1'
#
loop_
_entity.id
_entity.type
_entity.pdbx_description
1 polymer ?
#
loop_
_entity_poly.entity_id
_entity_poly.type
_entity_poly.pdbx_seq_one_letter_code
_entity_poly.pdbx_strand_id
1 'polypeptide(L)'
;MTNLEAAVWGNEVLFHPVYAFGTAGIRGAKELTATSIVYWDTRVCQNLFGTSIMFGVGTKYASTRARSQFVDLLGEDEHSYGLNQKGMARHCGVEIAVCDPLPYRDCVVGILFDGPGRKISFYRNGQYLCTPFTEVDVSESLYPMVSSTAQQSRFIVENQSCLYVAHSLTEAALLRVHSMSGSSYAHLPLPRTLVLRLGQMERRRHRLRRTPTKTRPVATIGVYTFRLPRCSMGVEDDQ
;
A
#
# COMPACT_ATOMS: atom_id res chain seq x y z
N MET A 1 26.71 -4.96 10.51
CA MET A 1 25.98 -6.08 11.14
C MET A 1 25.20 -6.80 10.06
N THR A 2 25.54 -8.05 9.78
CA THR A 2 24.79 -8.92 8.86
C THR A 2 23.37 -9.10 9.40
N ASN A 3 22.36 -8.85 8.57
CA ASN A 3 20.97 -9.06 8.96
C ASN A 3 20.72 -10.58 9.05
N LEU A 4 20.81 -11.15 10.25
CA LEU A 4 20.59 -12.59 10.47
C LEU A 4 19.15 -13.03 10.22
N GLU A 5 18.23 -12.07 10.06
CA GLU A 5 16.79 -12.29 9.96
C GLU A 5 16.33 -12.49 8.50
N ALA A 6 17.09 -11.98 7.51
CA ALA A 6 16.82 -12.18 6.09
C ALA A 6 18.09 -12.08 5.24
N ALA A 7 18.28 -13.04 4.34
CA ALA A 7 19.33 -13.04 3.34
C ALA A 7 18.72 -12.84 1.95
N VAL A 8 19.33 -11.98 1.13
CA VAL A 8 18.86 -11.63 -0.22
C VAL A 8 19.95 -11.98 -1.22
N TRP A 9 19.57 -12.63 -2.32
CA TRP A 9 20.45 -12.87 -3.46
C TRP A 9 19.64 -12.79 -4.75
N GLY A 10 20.07 -11.94 -5.68
CA GLY A 10 19.34 -11.70 -6.92
C GLY A 10 17.91 -11.22 -6.64
N ASN A 11 16.93 -12.00 -7.12
CA ASN A 11 15.50 -11.77 -6.92
C ASN A 11 14.89 -12.63 -5.81
N GLU A 12 15.72 -13.29 -5.00
CA GLU A 12 15.27 -14.17 -3.93
C GLU A 12 15.54 -13.58 -2.54
N VAL A 13 14.68 -13.92 -1.59
CA VAL A 13 14.88 -13.67 -0.18
C VAL A 13 14.63 -14.94 0.62
N LEU A 14 15.50 -15.23 1.59
CA LEU A 14 15.32 -16.26 2.60
C LEU A 14 15.23 -15.60 3.97
N PHE A 15 14.09 -15.76 4.61
CA PHE A 15 13.87 -15.32 5.97
C PHE A 15 14.29 -16.39 6.96
N HIS A 16 14.85 -15.92 8.08
CA HIS A 16 15.23 -16.73 9.24
C HIS A 16 16.05 -17.98 8.84
N PRO A 17 17.23 -17.81 8.20
CA PRO A 17 18.04 -18.91 7.70
C PRO A 17 18.52 -19.87 8.81
N VAL A 18 18.72 -19.36 10.03
CA VAL A 18 19.20 -20.14 11.18
C VAL A 18 18.06 -20.45 12.16
N TYR A 19 17.40 -19.43 12.71
CA TYR A 19 16.23 -19.56 13.60
C TYR A 19 15.36 -18.30 13.52
N ALA A 20 14.07 -18.43 13.80
CA ALA A 20 13.14 -17.29 13.85
C ALA A 20 13.11 -16.66 15.25
N PHE A 21 13.47 -15.38 15.35
CA PHE A 21 13.43 -14.60 16.61
C PHE A 21 12.36 -13.50 16.59
N GLY A 22 11.34 -13.65 15.76
CA GLY A 22 10.26 -12.68 15.58
C GLY A 22 9.91 -12.53 14.10
N THR A 23 9.46 -11.35 13.72
CA THR A 23 9.04 -11.05 12.35
C THR A 23 10.15 -10.34 11.61
N ALA A 24 10.45 -10.81 10.41
CA ALA A 24 11.44 -10.20 9.53
C ALA A 24 10.75 -9.72 8.25
N GLY A 25 11.16 -8.56 7.76
CA GLY A 25 10.69 -7.97 6.53
C GLY A 25 11.86 -7.52 5.66
N ILE A 26 11.64 -7.49 4.36
CA ILE A 26 12.57 -6.93 3.40
C ILE A 26 11.85 -5.86 2.58
N ARG A 27 12.61 -4.85 2.16
CA ARG A 27 12.17 -3.82 1.24
C ARG A 27 12.91 -3.99 -0.08
N GLY A 28 12.18 -4.03 -1.18
CA GLY A 28 12.74 -4.01 -2.53
C GLY A 28 13.32 -2.64 -2.88
N ALA A 29 14.12 -2.60 -3.95
CA ALA A 29 14.78 -1.37 -4.39
C ALA A 29 13.95 -0.52 -5.36
N LYS A 30 12.88 -1.08 -5.95
CA LYS A 30 12.06 -0.39 -6.95
C LYS A 30 11.22 0.69 -6.27
N GLU A 31 11.47 1.95 -6.63
CA GLU A 31 10.61 3.06 -6.23
C GLU A 31 9.24 2.99 -6.94
N LEU A 32 8.20 3.14 -6.14
CA LEU A 32 6.79 3.22 -6.52
C LEU A 32 6.32 4.65 -6.24
N THR A 33 6.02 5.40 -7.29
CA THR A 33 5.75 6.84 -7.22
C THR A 33 4.37 7.17 -7.77
N ALA A 34 3.91 8.41 -7.56
CA ALA A 34 2.65 8.91 -8.11
C ALA A 34 2.55 8.80 -9.65
N THR A 35 3.66 8.59 -10.36
CA THR A 35 3.73 8.49 -11.82
C THR A 35 4.09 7.09 -12.31
N SER A 36 4.17 6.08 -11.44
CA SER A 36 4.50 4.71 -11.85
C SER A 36 3.31 3.77 -11.71
N ILE A 37 3.13 2.89 -12.69
CA ILE A 37 2.30 1.68 -12.59
C ILE A 37 3.26 0.50 -12.61
N VAL A 38 3.29 -0.28 -11.54
CA VAL A 38 4.28 -1.35 -11.35
C VAL A 38 3.57 -2.62 -10.93
N TYR A 39 3.90 -3.71 -11.61
CA TYR A 39 3.44 -5.06 -11.27
C TYR A 39 4.62 -5.96 -10.95
N TRP A 40 4.47 -6.84 -9.95
CA TRP A 40 5.40 -7.94 -9.71
C TRP A 40 4.68 -9.11 -9.07
N ASP A 41 5.20 -10.31 -9.32
CA ASP A 41 4.80 -11.53 -8.65
C ASP A 41 5.79 -11.88 -7.54
N THR A 42 5.27 -12.38 -6.42
CA THR A 42 6.07 -12.99 -5.35
C THR A 42 5.65 -14.44 -5.20
N ARG A 43 6.52 -15.36 -5.63
CA ARG A 43 6.35 -16.79 -5.46
C ARG A 43 6.83 -17.22 -4.09
N VAL A 44 6.00 -17.97 -3.38
CA VAL A 44 6.38 -18.65 -2.13
C VAL A 44 6.91 -20.05 -2.48
N CYS A 45 8.18 -20.35 -2.18
CA CYS A 45 8.82 -21.61 -2.60
C CYS A 45 8.49 -22.81 -1.72
N GLN A 46 7.93 -22.56 -0.55
CA GLN A 46 7.52 -23.56 0.42
C GLN A 46 6.06 -23.33 0.78
N ASN A 47 5.49 -24.24 1.56
CA ASN A 47 4.13 -24.03 2.05
C ASN A 47 4.08 -22.76 2.92
N LEU A 48 2.97 -22.04 2.85
CA LEU A 48 2.70 -20.87 3.70
C LEU A 48 2.53 -21.33 5.16
N PHE A 49 3.65 -21.47 5.87
CA PHE A 49 3.74 -21.76 7.29
C PHE A 49 4.03 -20.50 8.09
N GLY A 50 3.93 -20.58 9.42
CA GLY A 50 4.17 -19.46 10.32
C GLY A 50 2.88 -18.72 10.69
N THR A 51 3.01 -17.84 11.68
CA THR A 51 1.89 -17.06 12.21
C THR A 51 1.48 -15.92 11.28
N SER A 52 2.44 -15.35 10.54
CA SER A 52 2.26 -14.23 9.62
C SER A 52 3.26 -14.31 8.46
N ILE A 53 2.72 -14.20 7.24
CA ILE A 53 3.43 -13.92 6.01
C ILE A 53 2.63 -12.83 5.30
N MET A 54 3.28 -11.71 4.98
CA MET A 54 2.61 -10.57 4.38
C MET A 54 3.27 -10.09 3.10
N PHE A 55 2.46 -9.61 2.19
CA PHE A 55 2.84 -9.03 0.91
C PHE A 55 2.30 -7.60 0.82
N GLY A 56 3.09 -6.67 0.33
CA GLY A 56 2.62 -5.30 0.26
C GLY A 56 3.66 -4.30 -0.19
N VAL A 57 3.47 -3.06 0.27
CA VAL A 57 4.36 -1.95 0.00
C VAL A 57 4.55 -1.11 1.25
N GLY A 58 5.64 -0.36 1.32
CA GLY A 58 5.83 0.61 2.39
C GLY A 58 6.83 1.69 2.03
N THR A 59 6.81 2.77 2.80
CA THR A 59 7.74 3.90 2.63
C THR A 59 9.13 3.50 3.11
N LYS A 60 10.09 4.42 2.97
CA LYS A 60 11.42 4.23 3.56
C LYS A 60 11.42 4.12 5.09
N TYR A 61 10.34 4.53 5.75
CA TYR A 61 10.18 4.49 7.21
C TYR A 61 9.49 3.22 7.72
N ALA A 62 8.86 2.43 6.83
CA ALA A 62 8.20 1.17 7.21
C ALA A 62 9.16 0.23 7.92
N SER A 63 8.73 -0.33 9.06
CA SER A 63 9.55 -1.30 9.80
C SER A 63 9.87 -2.52 8.95
N THR A 64 11.09 -3.03 9.11
CA THR A 64 11.58 -4.25 8.44
C THR A 64 11.81 -5.38 9.44
N ARG A 65 11.49 -5.18 10.72
CA ARG A 65 11.68 -6.22 11.74
C ARG A 65 10.82 -5.93 12.98
N ALA A 66 10.38 -6.99 13.64
CA ALA A 66 9.81 -6.96 14.98
C ALA A 66 10.46 -8.09 15.80
N ARG A 67 11.46 -7.75 16.61
CA ARG A 67 12.20 -8.73 17.42
C ARG A 67 11.36 -9.20 18.60
N SER A 68 11.44 -10.50 18.89
CA SER A 68 10.67 -11.20 19.92
C SER A 68 9.15 -11.10 19.74
N GLN A 69 8.68 -10.72 18.54
CA GLN A 69 7.27 -10.54 18.23
C GLN A 69 6.93 -11.18 16.89
N PHE A 70 5.88 -11.98 16.88
CA PHE A 70 5.41 -12.76 15.72
C PHE A 70 4.10 -12.16 15.22
N VAL A 71 4.17 -11.06 14.47
CA VAL A 71 3.07 -10.15 14.19
C VAL A 71 2.89 -9.91 12.69
N ASP A 72 1.72 -9.39 12.31
CA ASP A 72 1.51 -8.79 11.00
C ASP A 72 2.25 -7.44 10.92
N LEU A 73 3.46 -7.46 10.35
CA LEU A 73 4.37 -6.31 10.31
C LEU A 73 3.89 -5.20 9.38
N LEU A 74 3.39 -5.56 8.19
CA LEU A 74 2.96 -4.58 7.19
C LEU A 74 1.57 -4.05 7.54
N GLY A 75 1.42 -2.73 7.52
CA GLY A 75 0.19 -2.06 7.91
C GLY A 75 -0.04 -1.94 9.42
N GLU A 76 0.97 -2.25 10.24
CA GLU A 76 0.95 -1.95 11.68
C GLU A 76 0.80 -0.44 11.94
N ASP A 77 1.41 0.38 11.08
CA ASP A 77 1.41 1.83 11.11
C ASP A 77 0.97 2.42 9.75
N GLU A 78 1.09 3.75 9.61
CA GLU A 78 0.81 4.50 8.39
C GLU A 78 1.85 4.32 7.27
N HIS A 79 3.01 3.73 7.58
CA HIS A 79 4.13 3.66 6.65
C HIS A 79 4.08 2.47 5.72
N SER A 80 3.13 1.54 5.91
CA SER A 80 3.01 0.36 5.06
C SER A 80 1.56 -0.08 4.84
N TYR A 81 1.37 -0.84 3.76
CA TYR A 81 0.11 -1.45 3.36
C TYR A 81 0.39 -2.92 3.12
N GLY A 82 -0.37 -3.83 3.75
CA GLY A 82 -0.09 -5.27 3.69
C GLY A 82 -1.32 -6.13 3.52
N LEU A 83 -1.18 -7.24 2.80
CA LEU A 83 -2.12 -8.37 2.78
C LEU A 83 -1.42 -9.57 3.43
N ASN A 84 -1.99 -10.14 4.48
CA ASN A 84 -1.47 -11.36 5.09
C ASN A 84 -2.01 -12.62 4.42
N GLN A 85 -1.37 -13.76 4.71
CA GLN A 85 -1.73 -15.06 4.16
C GLN A 85 -3.13 -15.57 4.55
N LYS A 86 -3.76 -14.95 5.55
CA LYS A 86 -5.14 -15.25 5.98
C LYS A 86 -6.19 -14.50 5.17
N GLY A 87 -5.79 -13.65 4.23
CA GLY A 87 -6.70 -12.84 3.42
C GLY A 87 -7.12 -11.52 4.07
N MET A 88 -6.35 -11.04 5.05
CA MET A 88 -6.61 -9.80 5.75
C MET A 88 -5.73 -8.67 5.21
N ALA A 89 -6.36 -7.59 4.75
CA ALA A 89 -5.68 -6.35 4.38
C ALA A 89 -5.52 -5.45 5.61
N ARG A 90 -4.33 -4.90 5.81
CA ARG A 90 -3.94 -4.12 6.98
C ARG A 90 -3.25 -2.80 6.60
N HIS A 91 -3.64 -1.72 7.27
CA HIS A 91 -3.01 -0.39 7.19
C HIS A 91 -3.41 0.46 8.40
N CYS A 92 -2.49 1.26 8.96
CA CYS A 92 -2.73 2.08 10.16
C CYS A 92 -3.27 1.27 11.36
N GLY A 93 -2.85 0.01 11.49
CA GLY A 93 -3.31 -0.91 12.53
C GLY A 93 -4.75 -1.38 12.38
N VAL A 94 -5.45 -0.97 11.31
CA VAL A 94 -6.80 -1.42 10.97
C VAL A 94 -6.70 -2.61 10.02
N GLU A 95 -7.51 -3.64 10.28
CA GLU A 95 -7.50 -4.89 9.53
C GLU A 95 -8.91 -5.20 8.99
N ILE A 96 -8.99 -5.65 7.75
CA ILE A 96 -10.24 -5.99 7.07
C ILE A 96 -10.04 -7.29 6.28
N ALA A 97 -10.99 -8.23 6.39
CA ALA A 97 -11.00 -9.43 5.55
C ALA A 97 -11.41 -9.07 4.12
N VAL A 98 -10.60 -9.43 3.11
CA VAL A 98 -10.81 -9.01 1.71
C VAL A 98 -10.82 -10.17 0.72
N CYS A 99 -10.36 -11.34 1.14
CA CYS A 99 -10.44 -12.59 0.39
C CYS A 99 -10.34 -13.79 1.34
N ASP A 100 -10.60 -14.98 0.80
CA ASP A 100 -10.28 -16.23 1.50
C ASP A 100 -8.76 -16.35 1.74
N PRO A 101 -8.34 -17.15 2.73
CA PRO A 101 -6.93 -17.45 2.95
C PRO A 101 -6.20 -17.88 1.68
N LEU A 102 -4.94 -17.46 1.57
CA LEU A 102 -4.11 -17.83 0.44
C LEU A 102 -3.85 -19.34 0.42
N PRO A 103 -3.75 -19.97 -0.77
CA PRO A 103 -3.50 -21.39 -0.89
C PRO A 103 -2.22 -21.79 -0.19
N TYR A 104 -2.29 -22.87 0.57
CA TYR A 104 -1.18 -23.34 1.38
C TYR A 104 0.07 -23.73 0.55
N ARG A 105 -0.09 -24.15 -0.71
CA ARG A 105 1.00 -24.50 -1.65
C ARG A 105 0.86 -23.75 -2.95
N ASP A 106 1.97 -23.66 -3.70
CA ASP A 106 2.02 -23.11 -5.06
C ASP A 106 1.33 -21.74 -5.16
N CYS A 107 1.60 -20.90 -4.16
CA CYS A 107 1.02 -19.58 -4.05
C CYS A 107 1.97 -18.54 -4.65
N VAL A 108 1.48 -17.86 -5.68
CA VAL A 108 2.08 -16.66 -6.25
C VAL A 108 1.15 -15.49 -5.93
N VAL A 109 1.67 -14.49 -5.22
CA VAL A 109 0.95 -13.25 -4.94
C VAL A 109 1.47 -12.16 -5.85
N GLY A 110 0.62 -11.71 -6.76
CA GLY A 110 0.88 -10.58 -7.62
C GLY A 110 0.41 -9.28 -6.97
N ILE A 111 1.18 -8.21 -7.12
CA ILE A 111 0.80 -6.87 -6.66
C ILE A 111 0.88 -5.90 -7.84
N LEU A 112 -0.21 -5.17 -8.07
CA LEU A 112 -0.25 -4.02 -8.96
C LEU A 112 -0.33 -2.76 -8.11
N PHE A 113 0.74 -1.96 -8.15
CA PHE A 113 0.72 -0.59 -7.67
C PHE A 113 0.36 0.35 -8.82
N ASP A 114 -0.75 1.06 -8.70
CA ASP A 114 -1.19 2.11 -9.61
C ASP A 114 -1.01 3.47 -8.93
N GLY A 115 0.13 4.12 -9.19
CA GLY A 115 0.48 5.43 -8.63
C GLY A 115 -0.51 6.53 -9.00
N PRO A 116 -0.82 6.76 -10.29
CA PRO A 116 -1.79 7.78 -10.70
C PRO A 116 -3.20 7.54 -10.13
N GLY A 117 -3.64 6.28 -10.12
CA GLY A 117 -4.93 5.87 -9.55
C GLY A 117 -4.94 5.81 -8.03
N ARG A 118 -3.76 5.79 -7.39
CA ARG A 118 -3.53 5.67 -5.94
C ARG A 118 -4.18 4.41 -5.36
N LYS A 119 -3.90 3.28 -6.02
CA LYS A 119 -4.46 1.97 -5.68
C LYS A 119 -3.38 0.92 -5.57
N ILE A 120 -3.65 -0.07 -4.72
CA ILE A 120 -2.89 -1.30 -4.68
C ILE A 120 -3.87 -2.45 -4.86
N SER A 121 -3.66 -3.24 -5.90
CA SER A 121 -4.44 -4.43 -6.20
C SER A 121 -3.60 -5.68 -6.02
N PHE A 122 -4.24 -6.76 -5.57
CA PHE A 122 -3.63 -8.06 -5.36
C PHE A 122 -4.17 -9.07 -6.36
N TYR A 123 -3.31 -10.01 -6.73
CA TYR A 123 -3.58 -11.11 -7.63
C TYR A 123 -3.09 -12.40 -6.98
N ARG A 124 -3.77 -13.50 -7.26
CA ARG A 124 -3.40 -14.83 -6.82
C ARG A 124 -3.26 -15.72 -8.04
N ASN A 125 -2.06 -16.25 -8.27
CA ASN A 125 -1.75 -17.12 -9.41
C ASN A 125 -2.22 -16.51 -10.74
N GLY A 126 -1.94 -15.22 -10.94
CA GLY A 126 -2.33 -14.46 -12.13
C GLY A 126 -3.80 -14.03 -12.20
N GLN A 127 -4.66 -14.46 -11.27
CA GLN A 127 -6.07 -14.04 -11.22
C GLN A 127 -6.26 -12.85 -10.29
N TYR A 128 -7.07 -11.89 -10.70
CA TYR A 128 -7.45 -10.75 -9.84
C TYR A 128 -8.08 -11.25 -8.54
N LEU A 129 -7.60 -10.72 -7.41
CA LEU A 129 -8.09 -11.07 -6.08
C LEU A 129 -8.92 -9.92 -5.49
N CYS A 130 -8.30 -8.77 -5.26
CA CYS A 130 -8.97 -7.61 -4.67
C CYS A 130 -8.19 -6.31 -4.88
N THR A 131 -8.83 -5.17 -4.58
CA THR A 131 -8.20 -3.84 -4.50
C THR A 131 -8.57 -3.19 -3.17
N PRO A 132 -7.93 -3.61 -2.07
CA PRO A 132 -8.37 -3.22 -0.74
C PRO A 132 -7.92 -1.79 -0.37
N PHE A 133 -6.84 -1.31 -1.00
CA PHE A 133 -6.27 0.00 -0.73
C PHE A 133 -6.59 0.97 -1.87
N THR A 134 -7.34 2.02 -1.53
CA THR A 134 -7.66 3.14 -2.40
C THR A 134 -7.25 4.43 -1.70
N GLU A 135 -6.91 5.46 -2.46
CA GLU A 135 -6.40 6.73 -1.91
C GLU A 135 -5.06 6.58 -1.18
N VAL A 136 -4.23 5.61 -1.60
CA VAL A 136 -2.87 5.35 -1.09
C VAL A 136 -2.06 6.64 -1.07
N ASP A 137 -1.38 6.96 0.03
CA ASP A 137 -0.51 8.13 0.06
C ASP A 137 0.74 7.89 -0.80
N VAL A 138 0.93 8.78 -1.78
CA VAL A 138 2.04 8.75 -2.75
C VAL A 138 2.83 10.06 -2.68
N SER A 139 2.71 10.79 -1.56
CA SER A 139 3.50 11.98 -1.26
C SER A 139 4.99 11.65 -1.11
N GLU A 140 5.29 10.45 -0.65
CA GLU A 140 6.62 9.84 -0.66
C GLU A 140 6.64 8.57 -1.53
N SER A 141 7.84 8.15 -1.91
CA SER A 141 8.01 6.89 -2.65
C SER A 141 7.74 5.69 -1.74
N LEU A 142 6.96 4.76 -2.27
CA LEU A 142 6.75 3.44 -1.69
C LEU A 142 7.70 2.44 -2.35
N TYR A 143 7.84 1.27 -1.72
CA TYR A 143 8.71 0.20 -2.17
C TYR A 143 7.99 -1.14 -1.96
N PRO A 144 8.17 -2.13 -2.86
CA PRO A 144 7.70 -3.49 -2.63
C PRO A 144 8.23 -4.04 -1.30
N MET A 145 7.38 -4.71 -0.53
CA MET A 145 7.75 -5.31 0.75
C MET A 145 7.13 -6.70 0.90
N VAL A 146 7.90 -7.59 1.53
CA VAL A 146 7.44 -8.90 2.00
C VAL A 146 7.95 -9.10 3.41
N SER A 147 7.15 -9.74 4.27
CA SER A 147 7.55 -10.12 5.63
C SER A 147 7.11 -11.52 5.98
N SER A 148 7.84 -12.15 6.89
CA SER A 148 7.61 -13.53 7.31
C SER A 148 8.04 -13.76 8.75
N THR A 149 7.25 -14.56 9.46
CA THR A 149 7.62 -15.17 10.75
C THR A 149 8.14 -16.60 10.61
N ALA A 150 8.06 -17.18 9.41
CA ALA A 150 8.41 -18.57 9.19
C ALA A 150 9.92 -18.78 9.02
N GLN A 151 10.46 -19.72 9.79
CA GLN A 151 11.84 -20.16 9.66
C GLN A 151 12.10 -20.80 8.30
N GLN A 152 13.27 -20.53 7.72
CA GLN A 152 13.69 -21.05 6.40
C GLN A 152 12.66 -20.83 5.29
N SER A 153 11.96 -19.69 5.31
CA SER A 153 10.99 -19.35 4.28
C SER A 153 11.64 -18.55 3.14
N ARG A 154 11.63 -19.13 1.94
CA ARG A 154 12.15 -18.56 0.69
C ARG A 154 11.03 -17.99 -0.17
N PHE A 155 11.32 -16.84 -0.77
CA PHE A 155 10.43 -16.14 -1.70
C PHE A 155 11.23 -15.67 -2.91
N ILE A 156 10.61 -15.70 -4.08
CA ILE A 156 11.21 -15.26 -5.35
C ILE A 156 10.33 -14.18 -5.95
N VAL A 157 10.95 -13.05 -6.33
CA VAL A 157 10.29 -11.98 -7.07
C VAL A 157 10.43 -12.26 -8.56
N GLU A 158 9.31 -12.34 -9.28
CA GLU A 158 9.26 -12.64 -10.70
C GLU A 158 8.23 -11.78 -11.44
N ASN A 159 8.17 -11.94 -12.76
CA ASN A 159 7.17 -11.29 -13.62
C ASN A 159 7.01 -9.78 -13.38
N GLN A 160 8.14 -9.07 -13.32
CA GLN A 160 8.17 -7.65 -13.00
C GLN A 160 7.89 -6.81 -14.26
N SER A 161 7.00 -5.83 -14.13
CA SER A 161 6.78 -4.82 -15.17
C SER A 161 6.62 -3.43 -14.56
N CYS A 162 7.02 -2.41 -15.31
CA CYS A 162 6.96 -1.02 -14.87
C CYS A 162 6.62 -0.13 -16.06
N LEU A 163 5.60 0.70 -15.87
CA LEU A 163 5.21 1.76 -16.79
C LEU A 163 5.31 3.10 -16.04
N TYR A 164 6.03 4.06 -16.63
CA TYR A 164 6.02 5.43 -16.16
C TYR A 164 4.97 6.24 -16.94
N VAL A 165 4.02 6.81 -16.22
CA VAL A 165 2.98 7.68 -16.75
C VAL A 165 3.51 9.10 -16.74
N ALA A 166 3.87 9.61 -17.91
CA ALA A 166 4.13 11.02 -18.08
C ALA A 166 2.79 11.77 -18.11
N HIS A 167 2.71 12.88 -17.37
CA HIS A 167 1.60 13.81 -17.54
C HIS A 167 1.58 14.34 -18.97
N SER A 168 0.38 14.46 -19.55
CA SER A 168 0.23 15.30 -20.73
C SER A 168 0.68 16.72 -20.41
N LEU A 169 1.11 17.49 -21.42
CA LEU A 169 1.47 18.91 -21.24
C LEU A 169 0.36 19.68 -20.50
N THR A 170 -0.90 19.38 -20.81
CA THR A 170 -2.07 19.96 -20.15
C THR A 170 -2.11 19.61 -18.66
N GLU A 171 -1.90 18.34 -18.28
CA GLU A 171 -1.88 17.94 -16.87
C GLU A 171 -0.71 18.54 -16.11
N ALA A 172 0.48 18.56 -16.71
CA ALA A 172 1.66 19.19 -16.13
C ALA A 172 1.44 20.70 -15.91
N ALA A 173 0.83 21.39 -16.88
CA ALA A 173 0.47 22.80 -16.77
C ALA A 173 -0.56 23.03 -15.66
N LEU A 174 -1.60 22.19 -15.55
CA LEU A 174 -2.61 22.30 -14.50
C LEU A 174 -2.01 22.09 -13.11
N LEU A 175 -1.14 21.09 -12.93
CA LEU A 175 -0.43 20.86 -11.67
C LEU A 175 0.43 22.08 -11.28
N ARG A 176 1.13 22.66 -12.26
CA ARG A 176 1.93 23.87 -12.03
C ARG A 176 1.06 25.06 -11.63
N VAL A 177 -0.02 25.33 -12.37
CA VAL A 177 -0.98 26.40 -12.03
C VAL A 177 -1.54 26.20 -10.63
N HIS A 178 -1.98 24.98 -10.31
CA HIS A 178 -2.51 24.63 -8.99
C HIS A 178 -1.48 24.88 -7.86
N SER A 179 -0.21 24.55 -8.08
CA SER A 179 0.85 24.79 -7.10
C SER A 179 1.15 26.29 -6.88
N MET A 180 0.98 27.12 -7.91
CA MET A 180 1.29 28.55 -7.88
C MET A 180 0.12 29.41 -7.41
N SER A 181 -1.11 29.07 -7.83
CA SER A 181 -2.27 29.95 -7.69
C SER A 181 -3.08 29.74 -6.40
N GLY A 182 -2.85 28.65 -5.65
CA GLY A 182 -3.69 28.29 -4.50
C GLY A 182 -5.17 28.30 -4.88
N SER A 183 -6.06 28.85 -4.05
CA SER A 183 -7.50 28.97 -4.34
C SER A 183 -7.88 30.03 -5.40
N SER A 184 -6.91 30.79 -5.92
CA SER A 184 -7.16 31.93 -6.85
C SER A 184 -7.29 31.51 -8.32
N TYR A 185 -7.22 30.21 -8.63
CA TYR A 185 -7.32 29.70 -10.01
C TYR A 185 -8.63 30.04 -10.73
N ALA A 186 -9.70 30.34 -9.98
CA ALA A 186 -11.02 30.64 -10.53
C ALA A 186 -11.07 31.94 -11.34
N HIS A 187 -10.11 32.85 -11.15
CA HIS A 187 -10.04 34.14 -11.85
C HIS A 187 -9.14 34.11 -13.08
N LEU A 188 -8.46 33.00 -13.34
CA LEU A 188 -7.61 32.87 -14.52
C LEU A 188 -8.46 32.79 -15.79
N PRO A 189 -8.01 33.36 -16.92
CA PRO A 189 -8.72 33.32 -18.20
C PRO A 189 -8.57 31.93 -18.86
N LEU A 190 -8.98 30.88 -18.15
CA LEU A 190 -8.90 29.49 -18.59
C LEU A 190 -10.27 28.99 -19.05
N PRO A 191 -10.31 28.09 -20.05
CA PRO A 191 -11.53 27.34 -20.37
C PRO A 191 -12.18 26.72 -19.14
N ARG A 192 -13.52 26.77 -19.08
CA ARG A 192 -14.32 26.29 -17.93
C ARG A 192 -13.97 24.86 -17.51
N THR A 193 -13.67 23.99 -18.48
CA THR A 193 -13.28 22.60 -18.24
C THR A 193 -11.99 22.48 -17.42
N LEU A 194 -11.01 23.36 -17.65
CA LEU A 194 -9.75 23.39 -16.91
C LEU A 194 -9.93 23.97 -15.49
N VAL A 195 -10.76 25.01 -15.34
CA VAL A 195 -11.11 25.56 -14.01
C VAL A 195 -11.80 24.51 -13.14
N LEU A 196 -12.73 23.73 -13.72
CA LEU A 196 -13.40 22.63 -13.01
C LEU A 196 -12.42 21.53 -12.57
N ARG A 197 -11.45 21.18 -13.43
CA ARG A 197 -10.38 20.22 -13.11
C ARG A 197 -9.53 20.72 -11.94
N LEU A 198 -9.09 21.98 -11.96
CA LEU A 198 -8.33 22.60 -10.85
C LEU A 198 -9.11 22.56 -9.53
N GLY A 199 -10.42 22.85 -9.57
CA GLY A 199 -11.28 22.72 -8.39
C GLY A 199 -11.50 21.28 -7.91
N GLN A 200 -11.44 20.28 -8.79
CA GLN A 200 -11.41 18.87 -8.36
C GLN A 200 -10.07 18.53 -7.69
N MET A 201 -8.95 19.05 -8.19
CA MET A 201 -7.62 18.85 -7.61
C MET A 201 -7.50 19.44 -6.20
N GLU A 202 -7.96 20.68 -5.98
CA GLU A 202 -7.99 21.29 -4.62
C GLU A 202 -8.80 20.46 -3.64
N ARG A 203 -10.00 20.02 -4.04
CA ARG A 203 -10.84 19.18 -3.18
C ARG A 203 -10.16 17.87 -2.79
N ARG A 204 -9.41 17.25 -3.71
CA ARG A 204 -8.62 16.05 -3.41
C ARG A 204 -7.47 16.37 -2.45
N ARG A 205 -6.73 17.46 -2.68
CA ARG A 205 -5.62 17.91 -1.82
C ARG A 205 -6.08 18.18 -0.38
N HIS A 206 -7.20 18.84 -0.21
CA HIS A 206 -7.78 19.10 1.12
C HIS A 206 -8.23 17.83 1.84
N ARG A 207 -8.74 16.81 1.13
CA ARG A 207 -9.07 15.52 1.75
C ARG A 207 -7.83 14.85 2.34
N LEU A 208 -6.71 14.92 1.64
CA LEU A 208 -5.45 14.28 2.08
C LEU A 208 -4.80 14.98 3.25
N ARG A 209 -4.92 16.30 3.35
CA ARG A 209 -4.30 17.08 4.43
C ARG A 209 -5.04 17.04 5.77
N ARG A 210 -6.27 16.51 5.84
CA ARG A 210 -7.14 16.59 7.03
C ARG A 210 -7.02 15.41 8.01
N THR A 211 -6.03 14.54 7.92
CA THR A 211 -5.86 13.44 8.89
C THR A 211 -5.05 13.89 10.12
N PRO A 212 -5.67 13.94 11.31
CA PRO A 212 -5.11 13.19 12.44
C PRO A 212 -6.13 12.57 13.43
N THR A 213 -5.60 11.63 14.23
CA THR A 213 -6.09 10.94 15.46
C THR A 213 -7.04 9.74 15.37
N LYS A 214 -6.62 8.70 16.11
CA LYS A 214 -7.13 7.32 16.21
C LYS A 214 -8.58 7.22 16.72
N THR A 215 -9.47 6.65 15.93
CA THR A 215 -10.65 5.91 16.42
C THR A 215 -10.97 4.72 15.51
N ARG A 216 -11.32 3.58 16.12
CA ARG A 216 -11.56 2.27 15.49
C ARG A 216 -12.83 2.26 14.62
N PRO A 217 -12.84 1.64 13.42
CA PRO A 217 -14.06 1.46 12.63
C PRO A 217 -14.72 0.08 12.77
N VAL A 218 -16.06 0.09 12.66
CA VAL A 218 -16.98 -1.07 12.61
C VAL A 218 -17.18 -1.49 11.15
N ALA A 219 -17.25 -2.81 10.90
CA ALA A 219 -17.36 -3.39 9.56
C ALA A 219 -18.81 -3.40 9.04
N THR A 220 -19.02 -2.90 7.83
CA THR A 220 -20.25 -3.11 7.04
C THR A 220 -19.89 -3.83 5.73
N ILE A 221 -20.61 -4.91 5.45
CA ILE A 221 -20.45 -5.77 4.28
C ILE A 221 -20.97 -5.05 3.03
N GLY A 222 -20.08 -4.78 2.06
CA GLY A 222 -20.42 -4.22 0.76
C GLY A 222 -19.27 -3.44 0.15
N VAL A 223 -18.63 -4.02 -0.88
CA VAL A 223 -17.48 -3.47 -1.63
C VAL A 223 -16.36 -2.97 -0.71
N TYR A 224 -15.41 -3.85 -0.39
CA TYR A 224 -14.23 -3.60 0.44
C TYR A 224 -13.35 -2.49 -0.13
N THR A 225 -13.79 -1.25 0.06
CA THR A 225 -12.99 -0.06 -0.12
C THR A 225 -12.66 0.43 1.28
N PHE A 226 -11.38 0.67 1.55
CA PHE A 226 -10.97 1.46 2.70
C PHE A 226 -11.56 2.87 2.54
N ARG A 227 -12.82 3.05 2.96
CA ARG A 227 -13.41 4.38 3.13
C ARG A 227 -13.10 4.81 4.55
N LEU A 228 -12.25 5.82 4.66
CA LEU A 228 -12.11 6.57 5.91
C LEU A 228 -13.53 7.01 6.36
N PRO A 229 -13.98 6.68 7.58
CA PRO A 229 -15.30 7.08 8.04
C PRO A 229 -15.45 8.61 8.02
N ARG A 230 -16.59 9.09 7.52
CA ARG A 230 -17.00 10.50 7.63
C ARG A 230 -17.72 10.70 8.96
N CYS A 231 -17.20 11.54 9.85
CA CYS A 231 -17.97 12.03 10.99
C CYS A 231 -18.89 13.19 10.55
N SER A 232 -20.19 13.03 10.77
CA SER A 232 -21.13 14.14 10.94
C SER A 232 -20.93 14.72 12.33
N MET A 233 -20.66 16.03 12.39
CA MET A 233 -20.72 16.80 13.63
C MET A 233 -22.20 16.98 14.00
N GLY A 234 -22.66 16.28 15.04
CA GLY A 234 -23.83 16.70 15.79
C GLY A 234 -23.40 17.85 16.68
N VAL A 235 -24.01 19.02 16.50
CA VAL A 235 -24.02 20.08 17.49
C VAL A 235 -25.04 19.62 18.54
N GLU A 236 -24.59 19.25 19.73
CA GLU A 236 -25.47 19.23 20.89
C GLU A 236 -25.51 20.66 21.42
N ASP A 237 -26.68 21.28 21.30
CA ASP A 237 -27.03 22.51 21.98
C ASP A 237 -27.19 22.20 23.48
N ASP A 238 -26.44 22.92 24.31
CA ASP A 238 -26.65 22.97 25.76
C ASP A 238 -27.94 23.75 26.08
N GLN A 239 -28.93 23.05 26.63
CA GLN A 239 -29.90 23.55 27.62
C GLN A 239 -30.24 22.46 28.62
#